data_AF-A0A448UXD9-F1
#
_entry.id   AF-A0A448UXD9-F1
#
_cell.length_a   1.000
_cell.length_b   1.000
_cell.length_c   1.000
_cell.angle_alpha   90.00
_cell.angle_beta   90.00
_cell.angle_gamma   90.00
#
_symmetry.space_group_name_H-M   'P 1'
#
loop_
_entity.id
_entity.type
_entity.pdbx_description
1 polymer ?
#
loop_
_entity_poly.entity_id
_entity_poly.type
_entity_poly.pdbx_seq_one_letter_code
_entity_poly.pdbx_strand_id
1 'polypeptide(L)'
;MGNSTQTASTTTENERSLFDSSANGGQTRIIHLDVQGMTCASCVGRVERKLRKIPGVDPAVNLPLESARVIVPADITDEQIIETVNNAGYTASLKTEVRDAVSEETTNAHSGGLGGASLWRCC
;
A
#
# COMPACT_ATOMS: atom_id res chain seq x y z
N MET A 1 57.62 -41.41 -1.63
CA MET A 1 56.96 -41.15 -2.92
C MET A 1 55.47 -41.41 -2.75
N GLY A 2 54.59 -40.46 -3.11
CA GLY A 2 53.16 -40.73 -3.36
C GLY A 2 52.18 -40.25 -2.29
N ASN A 3 51.61 -39.07 -2.52
CA ASN A 3 50.36 -38.54 -1.98
C ASN A 3 49.16 -38.98 -2.86
N SER A 4 47.93 -38.72 -2.38
CA SER A 4 46.59 -38.98 -2.97
C SER A 4 45.93 -40.23 -2.38
N THR A 5 44.74 -40.17 -1.78
CA THR A 5 43.49 -39.71 -2.40
C THR A 5 42.49 -39.24 -1.33
N GLN A 6 41.91 -38.06 -1.57
CA GLN A 6 40.69 -37.54 -0.94
C GLN A 6 39.47 -38.24 -1.55
N THR A 7 38.57 -38.78 -0.73
CA THR A 7 37.15 -39.05 -1.09
C THR A 7 36.37 -39.11 0.24
N ALA A 8 35.82 -37.99 0.70
CA ALA A 8 34.46 -37.50 0.46
C ALA A 8 33.45 -38.03 1.49
N SER A 9 32.89 -37.07 2.24
CA SER A 9 31.54 -37.00 2.82
C SER A 9 31.11 -38.18 3.71
N THR A 10 30.81 -37.95 4.98
CA THR A 10 29.47 -37.49 5.37
C THR A 10 29.56 -36.74 6.69
N THR A 11 29.46 -35.42 6.63
CA THR A 11 29.23 -34.54 7.78
C THR A 11 27.86 -34.89 8.35
N THR A 12 27.87 -35.75 9.36
CA THR A 12 26.84 -35.79 10.37
C THR A 12 26.93 -34.46 11.14
N GLU A 13 25.78 -33.92 11.55
CA GLU A 13 25.60 -32.71 12.38
C GLU A 13 25.33 -31.37 11.65
N ASN A 14 24.40 -31.33 10.70
CA ASN A 14 23.66 -30.08 10.39
C ASN A 14 22.20 -30.31 9.95
N GLU A 15 21.51 -31.29 10.56
CA GLU A 15 20.08 -31.54 10.32
C GLU A 15 19.23 -31.23 11.57
N ARG A 16 19.66 -30.24 12.36
CA ARG A 16 18.87 -29.62 13.43
C ARG A 16 18.24 -28.28 13.02
N SER A 17 18.37 -27.88 11.75
CA SER A 17 17.87 -26.61 11.22
C SER A 17 16.44 -26.67 10.65
N LEU A 18 15.75 -27.81 10.73
CA LEU A 18 14.40 -27.95 10.16
C LEU A 18 13.27 -27.60 11.15
N PHE A 19 13.61 -27.32 12.41
CA PHE A 19 12.65 -27.08 13.49
C PHE A 19 13.10 -25.93 14.39
N ASP A 20 13.30 -24.74 13.82
CA ASP A 20 13.21 -23.49 14.57
C ASP A 20 12.58 -22.45 13.62
N SER A 21 11.27 -22.35 13.63
CA SER A 21 10.55 -21.41 14.48
C SER A 21 11.00 -19.98 14.21
N SER A 22 10.30 -19.32 13.30
CA SER A 22 9.50 -18.21 13.81
C SER A 22 8.33 -17.97 12.88
N ALA A 23 7.19 -18.53 13.29
CA ALA A 23 5.91 -17.99 12.94
C ALA A 23 5.83 -16.53 13.43
N ASN A 24 6.42 -15.59 12.68
CA ASN A 24 5.71 -14.35 12.42
C ASN A 24 4.61 -14.75 11.45
N GLY A 25 3.53 -15.32 12.00
CA GLY A 25 2.33 -15.65 11.23
C GLY A 25 2.02 -14.45 10.36
N GLY A 26 2.00 -14.65 9.04
CA GLY A 26 2.08 -13.60 8.04
C GLY A 26 1.05 -12.51 8.30
N GLN A 27 1.45 -11.50 9.07
CA GLN A 27 0.61 -10.36 9.42
C GLN A 27 0.60 -9.52 8.16
N THR A 28 -0.29 -9.84 7.24
CA THR A 28 -0.51 -9.06 6.03
C THR A 28 -1.43 -7.92 6.38
N ARG A 29 -0.98 -6.70 6.11
CA ARG A 29 -1.78 -5.49 6.25
C ARG A 29 -2.23 -5.04 4.87
N ILE A 30 -3.43 -4.49 4.81
CA ILE A 30 -3.95 -3.88 3.60
C ILE A 30 -3.69 -2.39 3.72
N ILE A 31 -2.98 -1.83 2.75
CA ILE A 31 -2.78 -0.40 2.62
C ILE A 31 -3.45 0.09 1.35
N HIS A 32 -3.94 1.32 1.39
CA HIS A 32 -4.48 2.01 0.24
C HIS A 32 -3.47 3.09 -0.16
N LEU A 33 -3.20 3.19 -1.45
CA LEU A 33 -2.28 4.14 -2.05
C LEU A 33 -3.06 4.97 -3.05
N ASP A 34 -2.86 6.28 -3.00
CA ASP A 34 -3.21 7.19 -4.07
C ASP A 34 -2.04 7.24 -5.05
N VAL A 35 -2.29 7.03 -6.35
CA VAL A 35 -1.22 7.03 -7.34
C VAL A 35 -1.53 8.03 -8.45
N GLN A 36 -0.70 9.05 -8.55
CA GLN A 36 -0.87 10.11 -9.53
C GLN A 36 -0.28 9.72 -10.89
N GLY A 37 -0.98 10.10 -11.95
CA GLY A 37 -0.54 9.86 -13.34
C GLY A 37 -0.94 8.50 -13.93
N MET A 38 -1.77 7.71 -13.23
CA MET A 38 -2.36 6.47 -13.76
C MET A 38 -3.56 6.77 -14.66
N THR A 39 -3.31 7.26 -15.88
CA THR A 39 -4.40 7.69 -16.78
C THR A 39 -4.89 6.61 -17.77
N CYS A 40 -4.30 5.41 -17.75
CA CYS A 40 -4.59 4.36 -18.72
C CYS A 40 -4.39 2.95 -18.12
N ALA A 41 -5.17 1.97 -18.60
CA ALA A 41 -5.04 0.55 -18.21
C ALA A 41 -3.62 -0.01 -18.45
N SER A 42 -2.91 0.51 -19.46
CA SER A 42 -1.51 0.16 -19.71
C SER A 42 -0.56 0.63 -18.60
N CYS A 43 -0.86 1.75 -17.94
CA CYS A 43 -0.07 2.26 -16.81
C CYS A 43 -0.26 1.37 -15.58
N VAL A 44 -1.50 0.95 -15.33
CA VAL A 44 -1.86 0.05 -14.22
C VAL A 44 -1.03 -1.24 -14.27
N GLY A 45 -1.03 -1.92 -15.42
CA GLY A 45 -0.29 -3.17 -15.57
C GLY A 45 1.22 -3.03 -15.37
N ARG A 46 1.82 -1.84 -15.59
CA ARG A 46 3.24 -1.59 -15.32
C ARG A 46 3.52 -1.51 -13.82
N VAL A 47 2.66 -0.80 -13.08
CA VAL A 47 2.77 -0.64 -11.62
C VAL A 47 2.55 -1.99 -10.93
N GLU A 48 1.52 -2.73 -11.30
CA GLU A 48 1.23 -4.05 -10.73
C GLU A 48 2.39 -5.03 -10.94
N ARG A 49 2.98 -5.06 -12.15
CA ARG A 49 4.15 -5.91 -12.45
C ARG A 49 5.37 -5.55 -11.60
N LYS A 50 5.55 -4.28 -11.25
CA LYS A 50 6.65 -3.83 -10.39
C LYS A 50 6.42 -4.23 -8.94
N LEU A 51 5.22 -4.03 -8.43
CA LEU A 51 4.85 -4.39 -7.06
C LEU A 51 4.85 -5.91 -6.83
N ARG A 52 4.39 -6.70 -7.81
CA ARG A 52 4.42 -8.19 -7.77
C ARG A 52 5.85 -8.78 -7.71
N LYS A 53 6.90 -7.98 -7.95
CA LYS A 53 8.29 -8.44 -7.79
C LYS A 53 8.71 -8.55 -6.32
N ILE A 54 7.99 -7.89 -5.42
CA ILE A 54 8.27 -7.95 -3.98
C ILE A 54 7.61 -9.23 -3.44
N PRO A 55 8.36 -10.08 -2.71
CA PRO A 55 7.80 -11.32 -2.18
C PRO A 55 6.70 -11.03 -1.15
N GLY A 56 5.55 -11.68 -1.31
CA GLY A 56 4.40 -11.56 -0.40
C GLY A 56 3.51 -10.34 -0.62
N VAL A 57 3.81 -9.48 -1.61
CA VAL A 57 2.98 -8.32 -1.95
C VAL A 57 1.97 -8.67 -3.03
N ASP A 58 0.69 -8.36 -2.80
CA ASP A 58 -0.38 -8.50 -3.79
C ASP A 58 -1.00 -7.11 -4.09
N PRO A 59 -0.73 -6.53 -5.27
CA PRO A 59 -1.32 -5.27 -5.68
C PRO A 59 -2.65 -5.48 -6.41
N ALA A 60 -3.63 -4.64 -6.08
CA ALA A 60 -4.94 -4.54 -6.73
C ALA A 60 -5.25 -3.06 -7.02
N VAL A 61 -5.17 -2.68 -8.30
CA VAL A 61 -5.34 -1.28 -8.72
C VAL A 61 -6.75 -1.02 -9.25
N ASN A 62 -7.32 0.12 -8.89
CA ASN A 62 -8.65 0.55 -9.30
C ASN A 62 -8.58 1.87 -10.07
N LEU A 63 -8.64 1.79 -11.41
CA LEU A 63 -8.48 2.94 -12.32
C LEU A 63 -9.57 4.01 -12.16
N PRO A 64 -10.89 3.68 -12.06
CA PRO A 64 -11.94 4.68 -11.82
C PRO A 64 -11.76 5.55 -10.57
N LEU A 65 -11.06 5.05 -9.56
CA LEU A 65 -10.83 5.74 -8.28
C LEU A 65 -9.39 6.24 -8.13
N GLU A 66 -8.55 6.08 -9.17
CA GLU A 66 -7.12 6.42 -9.18
C GLU A 66 -6.37 5.89 -7.94
N SER A 67 -6.88 4.79 -7.36
CA SER A 67 -6.46 4.24 -6.08
C SER A 67 -5.93 2.83 -6.25
N ALA A 68 -4.88 2.47 -5.51
CA ALA A 68 -4.32 1.13 -5.47
C ALA A 68 -4.44 0.55 -4.06
N ARG A 69 -5.07 -0.61 -3.95
CA ARG A 69 -5.07 -1.42 -2.74
C ARG A 69 -3.91 -2.39 -2.82
N VAL A 70 -3.08 -2.46 -1.79
CA VAL A 70 -1.94 -3.37 -1.77
C VAL A 70 -1.95 -4.15 -0.47
N ILE A 71 -1.90 -5.47 -0.58
CA ILE A 71 -1.70 -6.37 0.54
C ILE A 71 -0.20 -6.51 0.72
N VAL A 72 0.32 -6.07 1.86
CA VAL A 72 1.75 -6.08 2.16
C VAL A 72 2.01 -6.88 3.44
N PRO A 73 3.04 -7.73 3.47
CA PRO A 73 3.43 -8.41 4.70
C PRO A 73 4.05 -7.39 5.67
N ALA A 74 3.95 -7.64 6.98
CA ALA A 74 4.50 -6.75 8.00
C ALA A 74 6.02 -6.59 7.93
N ASP A 75 6.72 -7.51 7.26
CA ASP A 75 8.15 -7.42 6.96
C ASP A 75 8.50 -6.27 5.99
N ILE A 76 7.52 -5.75 5.25
CA ILE A 76 7.71 -4.72 4.23
C ILE A 76 7.13 -3.38 4.71
N THR A 77 7.95 -2.35 4.66
CA THR A 77 7.55 -0.98 4.99
C THR A 77 6.76 -0.35 3.84
N ASP A 78 5.85 0.54 4.20
CA ASP A 78 5.06 1.32 3.23
C ASP A 78 5.95 2.24 2.38
N GLU A 79 7.02 2.80 2.95
CA GLU A 79 8.05 3.54 2.24
C GLU A 79 8.65 2.73 1.08
N GLN A 80 8.94 1.44 1.29
CA GLN A 80 9.49 0.56 0.26
C GLN A 80 8.51 0.35 -0.91
N ILE A 81 7.21 0.32 -0.60
CA ILE A 81 6.15 0.23 -1.61
C ILE A 81 6.06 1.52 -2.40
N ILE A 82 6.04 2.68 -1.72
CA ILE A 82 6.03 4.00 -2.37
C ILE A 82 7.24 4.17 -3.26
N GLU A 83 8.44 3.83 -2.77
CA GLU A 83 9.68 3.89 -3.54
C GLU A 83 9.63 3.00 -4.79
N THR A 84 9.03 1.80 -4.68
CA THR A 84 8.85 0.90 -5.82
C THR A 84 7.96 1.52 -6.91
N VAL A 85 6.90 2.25 -6.52
CA VAL A 85 6.02 2.97 -7.45
C VAL A 85 6.74 4.19 -8.04
N ASN A 86 7.47 4.95 -7.24
CA ASN A 86 8.32 6.08 -7.70
C ASN A 86 9.37 5.61 -8.72
N ASN A 87 10.01 4.47 -8.48
CA ASN A 87 10.95 3.83 -9.40
C ASN A 87 10.29 3.31 -10.69
N ALA A 88 8.97 3.17 -10.72
CA ALA A 88 8.21 2.90 -11.93
C ALA A 88 7.87 4.18 -12.73
N GLY A 89 8.16 5.36 -12.16
CA GLY A 89 7.91 6.67 -12.76
C GLY A 89 6.56 7.28 -12.38
N TYR A 90 5.96 6.83 -11.27
CA TYR A 90 4.66 7.30 -10.79
C TYR A 90 4.77 7.76 -9.34
N THR A 91 4.06 8.83 -8.98
CA THR A 91 4.03 9.31 -7.59
C THR A 91 2.95 8.55 -6.81
N ALA A 92 3.32 7.94 -5.69
CA ALA A 92 2.37 7.27 -4.79
C ALA A 92 2.37 7.90 -3.39
N SER A 93 1.22 7.89 -2.72
CA SER A 93 1.06 8.34 -1.33
C SER A 93 0.09 7.45 -0.57
N LEU A 94 0.33 7.22 0.73
CA LEU A 94 -0.57 6.44 1.56
C LEU A 94 -1.92 7.16 1.72
N LYS A 95 -2.97 6.51 1.22
CA LYS A 95 -4.34 6.86 1.51
C LYS A 95 -4.71 6.20 2.82
N THR A 96 -4.46 6.91 3.92
CA THR A 96 -5.14 6.58 5.18
C THR A 96 -6.61 6.91 4.93
N GLU A 97 -7.41 5.90 4.64
CA GLU A 97 -8.83 5.96 4.91
C GLU A 97 -8.95 6.14 6.42
N VAL A 98 -8.96 7.41 6.83
CA VAL A 98 -9.57 7.80 8.08
C VAL A 98 -10.90 7.09 8.09
N ARG A 99 -11.10 6.26 9.11
CA ARG A 99 -12.45 5.80 9.44
C ARG A 99 -13.15 7.09 9.78
N ASP A 100 -13.86 7.66 8.81
CA ASP A 100 -14.77 8.77 9.00
C ASP A 100 -15.82 8.31 10.02
N ALA A 101 -15.47 8.45 11.31
CA ALA A 101 -16.42 8.83 12.31
C ALA A 101 -16.84 10.25 11.93
N VAL A 102 -17.86 10.32 11.07
CA VAL A 102 -18.80 11.41 10.79
C VAL A 102 -18.39 12.82 11.25
N SER A 103 -18.34 13.75 10.30
CA SER A 103 -19.05 15.02 10.45
C SER A 103 -19.41 15.54 9.07
N GLU A 104 -20.70 15.52 8.81
CA GLU A 104 -21.35 16.34 7.80
C GLU A 104 -20.93 17.80 8.02
N GLU A 105 -20.36 18.45 7.01
CA GLU A 105 -20.61 19.87 6.78
C GLU A 105 -20.63 20.12 5.28
N THR A 106 -21.74 19.74 4.66
CA THR A 106 -22.21 20.46 3.49
C THR A 106 -22.63 21.86 3.96
N THR A 107 -21.68 22.79 4.11
CA THR A 107 -22.01 24.21 3.95
C THR A 107 -22.18 24.49 2.45
N ASN A 108 -23.18 23.83 1.87
CA ASN A 108 -23.82 24.27 0.65
C ASN A 108 -24.80 25.37 1.10
N ALA A 109 -24.28 26.58 1.27
CA ALA A 109 -25.08 27.76 1.61
C ALA A 109 -25.98 28.11 0.42
N HIS A 110 -27.14 27.44 0.35
CA HIS A 110 -28.24 27.80 -0.53
C HIS A 110 -29.60 27.42 0.08
N SER A 111 -30.03 28.23 1.04
CA SER A 111 -31.44 28.48 1.38
C SER A 111 -31.43 29.62 2.40
N GLY A 112 -31.90 30.82 2.08
CA GLY A 112 -33.32 31.05 1.94
C GLY A 112 -33.97 31.16 3.33
N GLY A 113 -33.46 32.07 4.16
CA GLY A 113 -33.94 32.33 5.51
C GLY A 113 -34.77 33.60 5.56
N LEU A 114 -36.08 33.44 5.46
CA LEU A 114 -37.09 34.44 5.80
C LEU A 114 -37.02 34.66 7.32
N GLY A 115 -36.80 35.89 7.79
CA GLY A 115 -36.79 36.15 9.22
C GLY A 115 -36.27 37.52 9.63
N GLY A 116 -37.14 38.54 9.46
CA GLY A 116 -37.23 39.75 10.26
C GLY A 116 -35.98 40.32 10.95
N ALA A 117 -35.46 41.41 10.39
CA ALA A 117 -34.80 42.44 11.17
C ALA A 117 -35.28 43.82 10.72
N SER A 118 -36.06 44.43 11.61
CA SER A 118 -36.28 45.86 11.80
C SER A 118 -35.21 46.79 11.20
N LEU A 119 -35.53 47.39 10.05
CA LEU A 119 -35.13 48.75 9.69
C LEU A 119 -36.46 49.53 9.57
N TRP A 120 -36.97 50.16 10.62
CA TRP A 120 -36.62 51.55 10.96
C TRP A 120 -36.04 52.34 9.79
N ARG A 121 -36.92 53.11 9.11
CA ARG A 121 -36.81 54.57 8.83
C ARG A 121 -37.50 54.90 7.48
N CYS A 122 -38.72 55.44 7.52
CA CYS A 122 -39.06 56.85 7.24
C CYS A 122 -38.54 57.40 5.90
N CYS A 123 -39.44 57.57 4.92
CA CYS A 123 -39.91 58.86 4.39
C CYS A 123 -41.13 58.62 3.50
#